data_AF-A4IS78-F1
#
_entry.id   AF-A4IS78-F1
#
_cell.length_a   1.000
_cell.length_b   1.000
_cell.length_c   1.000
_cell.angle_alpha   90.00
_cell.angle_beta   90.00
_cell.angle_gamma   90.00
#
_symmetry.space_group_name_H-M   'P 1'
#
loop_
_entity.id
_entity.type
_entity.pdbx_description
1 polymer ?
#
loop_
_entity_poly.entity_id
_entity_poly.type
_entity_poly.pdbx_seq_one_letter_code
_entity_poly.pdbx_strand_id
1 'polypeptide(L)'
;MELNKENQSIEEYLKKNDEIIQALQDENDTLVAKQYDLFLKKLRELDPFIQYIKSKGIYFSHPENDLLTKIGPIIGYNDNEYYIYSLKEGKVKVKTKYSLDDKEDMSIYTFIAKYDFEKIMLSLEHIRQIPKLHADQLKHIVEQRKKWVEQFS
;
A
#
# COMPACT_ATOMS: atom_id res chain seq x y z
N MET A 1 -53.43 -1.15 -22.12
CA MET A 1 -52.89 -2.54 -22.02
C MET A 1 -51.39 -2.62 -22.36
N GLU A 2 -50.81 -1.61 -23.03
CA GLU A 2 -49.38 -1.60 -23.41
C GLU A 2 -48.43 -1.21 -22.25
N LEU A 3 -48.83 -0.29 -21.36
CA LEU A 3 -48.05 0.11 -20.18
C LEU A 3 -47.63 -1.07 -19.27
N ASN A 4 -48.43 -2.14 -19.24
CA ASN A 4 -48.20 -3.29 -18.36
C ASN A 4 -47.13 -4.25 -18.92
N LYS A 5 -46.90 -4.25 -20.23
CA LYS A 5 -45.87 -5.09 -20.87
C LYS A 5 -44.48 -4.44 -20.84
N GLU A 6 -44.42 -3.11 -20.97
CA GLU A 6 -43.17 -2.35 -20.81
C GLU A 6 -42.67 -2.37 -19.37
N ASN A 7 -43.58 -2.26 -18.38
CA ASN A 7 -43.18 -2.39 -16.97
C ASN A 7 -42.69 -3.80 -16.63
N GLN A 8 -43.32 -4.85 -17.19
CA GLN A 8 -42.86 -6.23 -17.01
C GLN A 8 -41.48 -6.47 -17.64
N SER A 9 -41.17 -5.88 -18.80
CA SER A 9 -39.85 -6.03 -19.42
C SER A 9 -38.74 -5.30 -18.66
N ILE A 10 -39.08 -4.17 -18.01
CA ILE A 10 -38.15 -3.43 -17.14
C ILE A 10 -37.87 -4.22 -15.86
N GLU A 11 -38.88 -4.79 -15.22
CA GLU A 11 -38.72 -5.61 -14.01
C GLU A 11 -37.86 -6.86 -14.27
N GLU A 12 -38.07 -7.55 -15.39
CA GLU A 12 -37.25 -8.69 -15.80
C GLU A 12 -35.79 -8.29 -16.11
N TYR A 13 -35.59 -7.14 -16.76
CA TYR A 13 -34.27 -6.58 -17.03
C TYR A 13 -33.51 -6.23 -15.74
N LEU A 14 -34.19 -5.54 -14.81
CA LEU A 14 -33.61 -5.19 -13.51
C LEU A 14 -33.25 -6.44 -12.71
N LYS A 15 -34.15 -7.43 -12.63
CA LYS A 15 -33.89 -8.69 -11.93
C LYS A 15 -32.67 -9.43 -12.51
N LYS A 16 -32.57 -9.51 -13.84
CA LYS A 16 -31.42 -10.15 -14.49
C LYS A 16 -30.12 -9.41 -14.20
N ASN A 17 -30.15 -8.08 -14.19
CA ASN A 17 -28.99 -7.27 -13.84
C ASN A 17 -28.60 -7.45 -12.37
N ASP A 18 -29.57 -7.53 -11.45
CA ASP A 18 -29.30 -7.78 -10.03
C ASP A 18 -28.62 -9.14 -9.82
N GLU A 19 -29.04 -10.18 -10.52
CA GLU A 19 -28.39 -11.50 -10.50
C GLU A 19 -26.93 -11.43 -11.01
N ILE A 20 -26.68 -10.65 -12.07
CA ILE A 20 -25.33 -10.42 -12.62
C ILE A 20 -24.47 -9.62 -11.63
N ILE A 21 -25.02 -8.55 -11.05
CA ILE A 21 -24.33 -7.71 -10.07
C ILE A 21 -23.92 -8.54 -8.86
N GLN A 22 -24.83 -9.36 -8.32
CA GLN A 22 -24.53 -10.22 -7.18
C GLN A 22 -23.44 -11.24 -7.51
N ALA A 23 -23.50 -11.89 -8.67
CA ALA A 23 -22.48 -12.85 -9.09
C ALA A 23 -21.09 -12.19 -9.22
N LEU A 24 -21.02 -10.98 -9.78
CA LEU A 24 -19.78 -10.22 -9.89
C LEU A 24 -19.25 -9.75 -8.53
N GLN A 25 -20.14 -9.40 -7.60
CA GLN A 25 -19.77 -9.04 -6.23
C GLN A 25 -19.15 -10.24 -5.50
N ASP A 26 -19.77 -11.41 -5.59
CA ASP A 26 -19.27 -12.65 -4.98
C ASP A 26 -17.91 -13.07 -5.57
N GLU A 27 -17.75 -12.94 -6.89
CA GLU A 27 -16.48 -13.19 -7.56
C GLU A 27 -15.40 -12.19 -7.11
N ASN A 28 -15.73 -10.90 -7.05
CA ASN A 28 -14.82 -9.86 -6.61
C ASN A 28 -14.35 -10.09 -5.16
N ASP A 29 -15.27 -10.41 -4.24
CA ASP A 29 -14.94 -10.70 -2.84
C ASP A 29 -14.01 -11.91 -2.72
N THR A 30 -14.23 -12.95 -3.53
CA THR A 30 -13.35 -14.11 -3.62
C THR A 30 -11.95 -13.73 -4.09
N LEU A 31 -11.84 -12.84 -5.07
CA LEU A 31 -10.54 -12.36 -5.59
C LEU A 31 -9.82 -11.48 -4.57
N VAL A 32 -10.53 -10.58 -3.88
CA VAL A 32 -9.97 -9.74 -2.80
C VAL A 32 -9.42 -10.61 -1.66
N ALA A 33 -10.13 -11.67 -1.27
CA ALA A 33 -9.63 -12.61 -0.27
C ALA A 33 -8.32 -13.28 -0.69
N LYS A 34 -8.21 -13.72 -1.95
CA LYS A 34 -6.97 -14.29 -2.49
C LYS A 34 -5.83 -13.26 -2.53
N GLN A 35 -6.12 -12.02 -2.90
CA GLN A 35 -5.14 -10.92 -2.91
C GLN A 35 -4.65 -10.60 -1.49
N TYR A 36 -5.55 -10.61 -0.51
CA TYR A 36 -5.19 -10.46 0.90
C TYR A 36 -4.23 -11.56 1.38
N ASP A 37 -4.49 -12.82 1.04
CA ASP A 37 -3.60 -13.93 1.39
C ASP A 37 -2.23 -13.80 0.71
N LEU A 38 -2.20 -13.37 -0.56
CA LEU A 38 -0.95 -13.09 -1.29
C LEU A 38 -0.14 -11.97 -0.64
N PHE A 39 -0.80 -10.90 -0.21
CA PHE A 39 -0.17 -9.79 0.50
C PHE A 39 0.47 -10.27 1.82
N LEU A 40 -0.25 -11.04 2.63
CA LEU A 40 0.27 -11.58 3.89
C LEU A 40 1.42 -12.57 3.67
N LYS A 41 1.33 -13.41 2.64
CA LYS A 41 2.41 -14.30 2.24
C LYS A 41 3.66 -13.49 1.90
N LYS A 42 3.51 -12.44 1.09
CA LYS A 42 4.62 -11.58 0.68
C LYS A 42 5.26 -10.85 1.86
N LEU A 43 4.46 -10.34 2.79
CA LEU A 43 4.98 -9.74 4.02
C LEU A 43 5.84 -10.72 4.83
N ARG A 44 5.41 -11.98 4.96
CA ARG A 44 6.19 -13.02 5.64
C ARG A 44 7.51 -13.31 4.93
N GLU A 45 7.51 -13.38 3.60
CA GLU A 45 8.74 -13.54 2.80
C GLU A 45 9.72 -12.38 2.98
N LEU A 46 9.20 -11.17 3.23
CA LEU A 46 9.99 -9.95 3.41
C LEU A 46 10.38 -9.69 4.87
N ASP A 47 9.91 -10.51 5.82
CA ASP A 47 10.17 -10.32 7.25
C ASP A 47 11.67 -10.18 7.58
N PRO A 48 12.60 -10.99 7.02
CA PRO A 48 14.03 -10.80 7.30
C PRO A 48 14.55 -9.40 6.95
N PHE A 49 14.07 -8.81 5.84
CA PHE A 49 14.44 -7.45 5.43
C PHE A 49 13.80 -6.41 6.35
N ILE A 50 12.53 -6.61 6.71
CA ILE A 50 11.78 -5.75 7.64
C ILE A 50 12.49 -5.70 9.00
N GLN A 51 12.87 -6.85 9.56
CA GLN A 51 13.59 -6.91 10.84
C GLN A 51 14.97 -6.26 10.74
N TYR A 52 15.68 -6.46 9.62
CA TYR A 52 16.95 -5.79 9.39
C TYR A 52 16.79 -4.26 9.41
N ILE A 53 15.86 -3.71 8.62
CA ILE A 53 15.55 -2.28 8.55
C ILE A 53 15.26 -1.72 9.94
N LYS A 54 14.38 -2.38 10.70
CA LYS A 54 14.03 -1.98 12.06
C LYS A 54 15.21 -2.02 13.02
N SER A 55 16.00 -3.11 13.01
CA SER A 55 17.15 -3.30 13.90
C SER A 55 18.25 -2.26 13.69
N LYS A 56 18.36 -1.71 12.47
CA LYS A 56 19.32 -0.67 12.10
C LYS A 56 18.75 0.74 12.21
N GLY A 57 17.48 0.89 12.60
CA GLY A 57 16.82 2.19 12.68
C GLY A 57 16.66 2.87 11.31
N ILE A 58 16.71 2.10 10.22
CA ILE A 58 16.51 2.58 8.85
C ILE A 58 15.02 2.89 8.65
N TYR A 59 14.72 3.91 7.84
CA TYR A 59 13.36 4.26 7.48
C TYR A 59 12.88 3.43 6.27
N PHE A 60 11.61 3.04 6.29
CA PHE A 60 10.92 2.58 5.08
C PHE A 60 10.72 3.76 4.13
N SER A 61 10.98 3.52 2.85
CA SER A 61 10.78 4.46 1.74
C SER A 61 9.82 3.87 0.71
N HIS A 62 9.34 4.71 -0.21
CA HIS A 62 8.58 4.30 -1.38
C HIS A 62 9.45 4.47 -2.65
N PRO A 63 9.31 3.63 -3.68
CA PRO A 63 10.11 3.75 -4.92
C PRO A 63 9.87 5.05 -5.70
N GLU A 64 8.67 5.63 -5.58
CA GLU A 64 8.21 6.76 -6.40
C GLU A 64 8.04 8.07 -5.62
N ASN A 65 8.34 8.11 -4.32
CA ASN A 65 8.21 9.33 -3.53
C ASN A 65 9.21 9.40 -2.38
N ASP A 66 9.43 10.62 -1.86
CA ASP A 66 10.44 10.89 -0.85
C ASP A 66 9.95 10.67 0.60
N LEU A 67 8.76 10.09 0.81
CA LEU A 67 8.27 9.85 2.16
C LEU A 67 9.12 8.77 2.84
N LEU A 68 9.55 9.08 4.07
CA LEU A 68 10.28 8.17 4.94
C LEU A 68 9.49 7.92 6.23
N THR A 69 9.41 6.66 6.67
CA THR A 69 8.68 6.31 7.89
C THR A 69 9.32 5.16 8.66
N LYS A 70 9.19 5.15 9.99
CA LYS A 70 9.60 4.03 10.87
C LYS A 70 8.47 3.05 11.18
N ILE A 71 7.25 3.38 10.77
CA ILE A 71 6.04 2.63 11.14
C ILE A 71 5.98 1.29 10.40
N GLY A 72 6.27 1.31 9.10
CA GLY A 72 6.23 0.14 8.24
C GLY A 72 6.24 0.52 6.77
N PRO A 73 6.02 -0.44 5.87
CA PRO A 73 6.05 -0.21 4.43
C PRO A 73 5.00 0.80 3.98
N ILE A 74 5.40 1.71 3.09
CA ILE A 74 4.47 2.58 2.38
C ILE A 74 3.91 1.74 1.23
N ILE A 75 2.63 1.41 1.27
CA ILE A 75 1.97 0.49 0.34
C ILE A 75 1.12 1.20 -0.73
N GLY A 76 1.06 2.53 -0.68
CA GLY A 76 0.38 3.33 -1.68
C GLY A 76 0.44 4.82 -1.34
N TYR A 77 0.07 5.64 -2.30
CA TYR A 77 -0.06 7.08 -2.13
C TYR A 77 -0.99 7.67 -3.20
N ASN A 78 -1.50 8.88 -2.95
CA ASN A 78 -2.16 9.72 -3.93
C ASN A 78 -1.70 11.18 -3.79
N ASP A 79 -2.42 12.12 -4.38
CA ASP A 79 -2.06 13.55 -4.34
C ASP A 79 -1.97 14.12 -2.92
N ASN A 80 -2.76 13.61 -1.98
CA ASN A 80 -2.89 14.18 -0.64
C ASN A 80 -2.48 13.24 0.50
N GLU A 81 -2.42 11.93 0.25
CA GLU A 81 -2.33 10.90 1.28
C GLU A 81 -1.28 9.85 0.96
N TYR A 82 -0.68 9.31 2.04
CA TYR A 82 0.19 8.17 2.04
C TYR A 82 -0.41 7.05 2.88
N TYR A 83 -0.31 5.82 2.40
CA TYR A 83 -0.88 4.64 3.03
C TYR A 83 0.26 3.76 3.56
N ILE A 84 0.34 3.60 4.88
CA ILE A 84 1.45 2.92 5.54
C ILE A 84 0.91 1.68 6.26
N TYR A 85 1.42 0.50 5.92
CA TYR A 85 1.09 -0.71 6.66
C TYR A 85 1.82 -0.74 8.01
N SER A 86 1.08 -0.57 9.09
CA SER A 86 1.58 -0.65 10.47
C SER A 86 1.88 -2.10 10.83
N LEU A 87 3.17 -2.46 10.85
CA LEU A 87 3.63 -3.80 11.21
C LEU A 87 3.28 -4.17 12.66
N LYS A 88 3.04 -3.19 13.53
CA LYS A 88 2.66 -3.40 14.93
C LYS A 88 1.17 -3.72 15.07
N GLU A 89 0.33 -3.03 14.32
CA GLU A 89 -1.14 -3.08 14.50
C GLU A 89 -1.84 -3.93 13.43
N GLY A 90 -1.15 -4.28 12.34
CA GLY A 90 -1.75 -5.02 11.23
C GLY A 90 -2.76 -4.22 10.41
N LYS A 91 -2.69 -2.88 10.48
CA LYS A 91 -3.62 -1.95 9.83
C LYS A 91 -2.88 -1.00 8.89
N VAL A 92 -3.61 -0.38 7.98
CA VAL A 92 -3.12 0.69 7.11
C VAL A 92 -3.40 2.02 7.80
N LYS A 93 -2.34 2.75 8.15
CA LYS A 93 -2.43 4.13 8.63
C LYS A 93 -2.44 5.09 7.46
N VAL A 94 -3.39 6.01 7.44
CA VAL A 94 -3.48 7.09 6.45
C VAL A 94 -2.81 8.34 7.01
N LYS A 95 -1.78 8.82 6.33
CA LYS A 95 -1.11 10.09 6.66
C LYS A 95 -1.28 11.09 5.53
N THR A 96 -1.51 12.35 5.87
CA THR A 96 -1.54 13.41 4.84
C THR A 96 -0.12 13.85 4.48
N LYS A 97 0.08 14.44 3.28
CA LYS A 97 1.39 15.00 2.92
C LYS A 97 1.81 16.17 3.81
N TYR A 98 0.84 16.91 4.34
CA TYR A 98 1.06 18.18 5.04
C TYR A 98 0.96 18.08 6.56
N SER A 99 0.44 16.98 7.09
CA SER A 99 0.37 16.70 8.53
C SER A 99 0.69 15.23 8.80
N LEU A 100 1.50 15.02 9.84
CA LEU A 100 1.80 13.69 10.38
C LEU A 100 0.66 13.11 11.23
N ASP A 101 -0.42 13.88 11.45
CA ASP A 101 -1.58 13.44 12.19
C ASP A 101 -2.27 12.28 11.44
N ASP A 102 -2.59 11.23 12.20
CA ASP A 102 -3.31 10.08 11.68
C ASP A 102 -4.75 10.50 11.39
N LYS A 103 -5.19 10.35 10.13
CA LYS A 103 -6.56 10.68 9.73
C LYS A 103 -7.52 9.60 10.23
N GLU A 104 -7.36 8.41 9.66
CA GLU A 104 -8.14 7.21 9.98
C GLU A 104 -7.27 5.97 9.72
N ASP A 105 -7.49 4.93 10.52
CA ASP A 105 -6.92 3.61 10.28
C ASP A 105 -7.88 2.77 9.43
N MET A 106 -7.35 2.03 8.46
CA MET A 106 -8.11 1.13 7.60
C MET A 106 -7.61 -0.30 7.73
N SER A 107 -8.51 -1.29 7.61
CA SER A 107 -8.09 -2.69 7.49
C SER A 107 -7.38 -2.91 6.15
N ILE A 108 -6.35 -3.76 6.12
CA ILE A 108 -5.66 -4.08 4.87
C ILE A 108 -6.58 -4.76 3.85
N TYR A 109 -7.57 -5.54 4.30
CA TYR A 109 -8.56 -6.15 3.41
C TYR A 109 -9.38 -5.06 2.68
N THR A 110 -9.90 -4.08 3.43
CA THR A 110 -10.61 -2.93 2.86
C THR A 110 -9.72 -2.11 1.93
N PHE A 111 -8.44 -2.00 2.24
CA PHE A 111 -7.49 -1.30 1.40
C PHE A 111 -7.27 -2.03 0.07
N ILE A 112 -7.02 -3.34 0.10
CA ILE A 112 -6.87 -4.15 -1.12
C ILE A 112 -8.12 -4.10 -2.00
N ALA A 113 -9.31 -4.12 -1.40
CA ALA A 113 -10.57 -4.02 -2.15
C ALA A 113 -10.77 -2.69 -2.89
N LYS A 114 -10.11 -1.61 -2.43
CA LYS A 114 -10.33 -0.25 -2.93
C LYS A 114 -9.20 0.26 -3.83
N TYR A 115 -8.00 -0.27 -3.68
CA TYR A 115 -6.80 0.28 -4.29
C TYR A 115 -6.11 -0.74 -5.21
N ASP A 116 -5.28 -0.22 -6.11
CA ASP A 116 -4.56 -1.00 -7.11
C ASP A 116 -3.59 -1.99 -6.46
N PHE A 117 -3.96 -3.28 -6.48
CA PHE A 117 -3.19 -4.35 -5.86
C PHE A 117 -1.79 -4.53 -6.48
N GLU A 118 -1.63 -4.27 -7.78
CA GLU A 118 -0.32 -4.39 -8.43
C GLU A 118 0.66 -3.38 -7.84
N LYS A 119 0.21 -2.13 -7.69
CA LYS A 119 1.01 -1.07 -7.05
C LYS A 119 1.37 -1.42 -5.61
N ILE A 120 0.41 -1.93 -4.83
CA ILE A 120 0.64 -2.38 -3.45
C ILE A 120 1.80 -3.39 -3.40
N MET A 121 1.79 -4.37 -4.30
CA MET A 121 2.79 -5.44 -4.33
C MET A 121 4.16 -4.94 -4.80
N LEU A 122 4.20 -4.02 -5.77
CA LEU A 122 5.44 -3.36 -6.19
C LEU A 122 6.08 -2.57 -5.06
N SER A 123 5.28 -1.82 -4.30
CA SER A 123 5.76 -1.07 -3.13
C SER A 123 6.29 -2.00 -2.03
N LEU A 124 5.67 -3.16 -1.80
CA LEU A 124 6.22 -4.17 -0.90
C LEU A 124 7.56 -4.72 -1.40
N GLU A 125 7.69 -5.01 -2.69
CA GLU A 125 8.94 -5.57 -3.23
C GLU A 125 10.12 -4.60 -3.09
N HIS A 126 9.87 -3.29 -3.10
CA HIS A 126 10.89 -2.27 -2.88
C HIS A 126 11.60 -2.41 -1.52
N ILE A 127 10.97 -3.02 -0.51
CA ILE A 127 11.58 -3.27 0.81
C ILE A 127 12.94 -3.98 0.68
N ARG A 128 13.11 -4.88 -0.31
CA ARG A 128 14.37 -5.59 -0.55
C ARG A 128 15.53 -4.66 -0.92
N GLN A 129 15.22 -3.52 -1.54
CA GLN A 129 16.21 -2.58 -2.04
C GLN A 129 16.67 -1.58 -0.98
N ILE A 130 15.83 -1.33 0.04
CA ILE A 130 16.07 -0.32 1.08
C ILE A 130 17.45 -0.45 1.75
N PRO A 131 17.93 -1.63 2.17
CA PRO A 131 19.26 -1.75 2.78
C PRO A 131 20.40 -1.27 1.87
N LYS A 132 20.33 -1.60 0.58
CA LYS A 132 21.32 -1.20 -0.41
C LYS A 132 21.27 0.31 -0.65
N LEU A 133 20.07 0.84 -0.89
CA LEU A 133 19.85 2.27 -1.11
C LEU A 133 20.36 3.09 0.08
N HIS A 134 20.11 2.63 1.31
CA HIS A 134 20.61 3.29 2.50
C HIS A 134 22.14 3.26 2.61
N ALA A 135 22.78 2.13 2.27
CA ALA A 135 24.24 2.03 2.26
C ALA A 135 24.88 2.99 1.23
N ASP A 136 24.30 3.07 0.04
CA ASP A 136 24.76 3.97 -1.03
C ASP A 136 24.61 5.44 -0.61
N GLN A 137 23.50 5.81 0.02
CA GLN A 137 23.28 7.13 0.59
C GLN A 137 24.31 7.48 1.67
N LEU A 138 24.56 6.56 2.62
CA LEU A 138 25.55 6.79 3.68
C LEU A 138 26.96 6.95 3.11
N LYS A 139 27.33 6.17 2.09
CA LYS A 139 28.63 6.31 1.42
C LYS A 139 28.81 7.72 0.86
N HIS A 140 27.80 8.22 0.14
CA HIS A 140 27.83 9.58 -0.39
C HIS A 140 27.95 10.64 0.71
N ILE A 141 27.16 10.50 1.79
CA ILE A 141 27.21 11.43 2.94
C ILE A 141 28.60 11.43 3.59
N VAL A 142 29.22 10.27 3.77
CA VAL A 142 30.56 10.16 4.36
C VAL A 142 31.60 10.83 3.47
N GLU A 143 31.56 10.61 2.16
CA GLU A 143 32.47 11.25 1.20
C GLU A 143 32.35 12.77 1.21
N GLN A 144 31.13 13.31 1.25
CA GLN A 144 30.91 14.76 1.34
C GLN A 144 31.43 15.34 2.65
N ARG A 145 31.18 14.66 3.77
CA ARG A 145 31.67 15.11 5.07
C ARG A 145 33.20 15.12 5.15
N LYS A 146 33.88 14.13 4.57
CA LYS A 146 35.35 14.13 4.48
C LYS A 146 35.87 15.37 3.75
N LYS A 147 35.28 15.72 2.60
CA LYS A 147 35.66 16.91 1.84
C LYS A 147 35.48 18.20 2.63
N TRP A 148 34.38 18.33 3.37
CA TRP A 148 34.16 19.51 4.22
C TRP A 148 35.16 19.60 5.36
N VAL A 149 35.48 18.48 6.01
CA VAL A 149 36.51 18.48 7.05
C VAL A 149 37.85 18.96 6.47
N GLU A 150 38.26 18.46 5.30
CA GLU A 150 39.51 18.90 4.65
C GLU A 150 39.48 20.37 4.21
N GLN A 151 38.35 20.87 3.71
CA GLN A 151 38.21 22.25 3.24
C GLN A 151 38.21 23.28 4.39
N PHE A 152 37.71 22.89 5.55
CA PHE A 152 37.52 23.77 6.71
C PHE A 152 38.45 23.44 7.89
N SER A 153 39.46 22.58 7.70
CA SER A 153 40.58 22.36 8.64
C SER A 153 41.77 23.23 8.25
#